data_AF-A0A9D6YUA7-F1
#
_entry.id   AF-A0A9D6YUA7-F1
#
_cell.length_a   1.000
_cell.length_b   1.000
_cell.length_c   1.000
_cell.angle_alpha   90.00
_cell.angle_beta   90.00
_cell.angle_gamma   90.00
#
_symmetry.space_group_name_H-M   'P 1'
#
loop_
_entity.id
_entity.type
_entity.pdbx_description
1 polymer ?
#
loop_
_entity_poly.entity_id
_entity_poly.type
_entity_poly.pdbx_seq_one_letter_code
_entity_poly.pdbx_strand_id
1 'polypeptide(L)' 'VLGMKIMGEGQFKTPEQRDASIKFVMQLGTVDAVTIGFKSPAEIDEAIGRIGRHLNA' A
#
# COMPACT_ATOMS: atom_id res chain seq x y z
N VAL A 1 3.73 -6.42 -13.90
CA VAL A 1 2.90 -7.03 -12.84
C VAL A 1 2.12 -5.96 -12.11
N LEU A 2 0.80 -6.15 -11.96
CA LEU A 2 -0.07 -5.23 -11.22
C LEU A 2 -0.42 -5.82 -9.85
N GLY A 3 -0.14 -5.09 -8.77
CA GLY A 3 -0.56 -5.43 -7.42
C GLY A 3 -2.01 -5.03 -7.16
N MET A 4 -2.80 -5.97 -6.67
CA MET A 4 -4.21 -5.75 -6.33
C MET A 4 -4.48 -6.21 -4.90
N LYS A 5 -5.47 -5.59 -4.24
CA LYS A 5 -5.94 -5.97 -2.91
C LYS A 5 -4.85 -5.93 -1.82
N ILE A 6 -3.82 -5.11 -2.01
CA ILE A 6 -2.68 -4.98 -1.07
C ILE A 6 -3.08 -4.40 0.30
N MET A 7 -4.33 -3.93 0.44
CA MET A 7 -4.89 -3.46 1.71
C MET A 7 -5.77 -4.53 2.39
N GLY A 8 -5.69 -5.78 1.95
CA GLY A 8 -6.36 -6.92 2.56
C GLY A 8 -7.89 -6.89 2.50
N GLU A 9 -8.47 -6.19 1.52
CA GLU A 9 -9.94 -6.07 1.36
C GLU A 9 -10.68 -5.66 2.65
N GLY A 10 -10.05 -4.80 3.45
CA GLY A 10 -10.60 -4.32 4.72
C GLY A 10 -10.33 -5.22 5.92
N GLN A 11 -9.53 -6.28 5.78
CA GLN A 11 -9.00 -7.07 6.90
C GLN A 11 -7.92 -6.31 7.68
N PHE A 12 -7.15 -5.44 7.02
CA PHE A 12 -6.16 -4.61 7.70
C PHE A 12 -6.87 -3.44 8.39
N LYS A 13 -7.00 -3.56 9.71
CA LYS A 13 -7.69 -2.58 10.56
C LYS A 13 -6.73 -1.56 11.15
N THR A 14 -5.46 -1.91 11.29
CA THR A 14 -4.48 -1.01 11.93
C THR A 14 -3.57 -0.33 10.90
N PRO A 15 -3.05 0.87 11.21
CA PRO A 15 -2.02 1.55 10.42
C PRO A 15 -0.78 0.68 10.15
N GLU A 16 -0.38 -0.17 11.10
CA GLU A 16 0.83 -0.99 11.03
C GLU A 16 0.66 -2.15 10.04
N GLN A 17 -0.53 -2.78 10.01
CA GLN A 17 -0.85 -3.83 9.04
C GLN A 17 -0.79 -3.30 7.60
N ARG A 18 -1.32 -2.09 7.39
CA ARG A 18 -1.28 -1.41 6.09
C ARG A 18 0.17 -1.06 5.70
N ASP A 19 0.97 -0.60 6.65
CA ASP A 19 2.39 -0.30 6.42
C ASP A 19 3.17 -1.54 6.00
N ALA A 20 3.01 -2.63 6.75
CA ALA A 20 3.73 -3.88 6.53
C ALA A 20 3.41 -4.47 5.14
N SER A 21 2.15 -4.41 4.72
CA SER A 21 1.76 -4.90 3.39
C SER A 21 2.32 -4.03 2.27
N ILE A 22 2.24 -2.70 2.40
CA ILE A 22 2.85 -1.78 1.41
C ILE A 22 4.35 -2.04 1.33
N LYS A 23 5.05 -2.11 2.48
CA LYS A 23 6.49 -2.42 2.53
C LYS A 23 6.82 -3.69 1.78
N PHE A 24 6.11 -4.78 2.06
CA PHE A 24 6.32 -6.06 1.39
C PHE A 24 6.19 -5.93 -0.12
N VAL A 25 5.09 -5.34 -0.61
CA VAL A 25 4.83 -5.23 -2.05
C VAL A 25 5.84 -4.33 -2.76
N MET A 26 6.22 -3.19 -2.16
CA MET A 26 7.20 -2.27 -2.74
C MET A 26 8.61 -2.88 -2.82
N GLN A 27 8.93 -3.84 -1.96
CA GLN A 27 10.24 -4.52 -1.93
C GLN A 27 10.31 -5.79 -2.80
N LEU A 28 9.23 -6.18 -3.49
CA LEU A 28 9.22 -7.38 -4.34
C LEU A 28 10.07 -7.25 -5.62
N GLY A 29 10.44 -6.04 -6.03
CA GLY A 29 11.25 -5.77 -7.23
C GLY A 29 10.63 -6.19 -8.57
N THR A 30 9.36 -6.61 -8.55
CA THR A 30 8.67 -7.19 -9.72
C THR A 30 7.30 -6.55 -9.99
N VAL A 31 6.84 -5.66 -9.11
CA VAL A 31 5.54 -4.98 -9.21
C VAL A 31 5.73 -3.62 -9.87
N ASP A 32 5.06 -3.39 -11.00
CA ASP A 32 5.20 -2.15 -11.77
C ASP A 32 4.20 -1.07 -11.33
N ALA A 33 3.03 -1.49 -10.88
CA ALA A 33 2.00 -0.59 -10.36
C ALA A 33 1.05 -1.32 -9.42
N VAL A 34 0.32 -0.56 -8.60
CA VAL A 34 -0.67 -1.08 -7.64
C VAL A 34 -2.00 -0.35 -7.78
N THR A 35 -3.08 -1.09 -7.53
CA THR A 35 -4.43 -0.51 -7.42
C THR A 35 -4.88 -0.61 -5.97
N ILE A 36 -5.34 0.53 -5.42
CA ILE A 36 -5.78 0.64 -4.03
C ILE A 36 -7.15 1.33 -4.03
N GLY A 37 -8.12 0.71 -3.36
CA GLY A 37 -9.44 1.29 -3.11
C GLY A 37 -9.43 2.07 -1.79
N PHE A 38 -10.01 3.26 -1.82
CA PHE A 38 -10.09 4.18 -0.67
C PHE A 38 -11.54 4.53 -0.39
N LYS A 39 -11.85 4.76 0.89
CA LYS A 39 -13.16 5.26 1.35
C LYS A 39 -13.22 6.78 1.41
N SER A 40 -12.07 7.44 1.52
CA SER A 40 -11.98 8.89 1.59
C SER A 40 -10.70 9.43 0.95
N PRO A 41 -10.68 10.70 0.51
CA PRO A 41 -9.48 11.33 -0.04
C PRO A 41 -8.29 11.34 0.93
N ALA A 42 -8.53 11.50 2.24
CA ALA A 42 -7.47 11.51 3.24
C ALA A 42 -6.67 10.18 3.31
N GLU A 43 -7.30 9.05 2.97
CA GLU A 43 -6.61 7.77 2.90
C GLU A 43 -5.66 7.68 1.70
N ILE A 44 -5.89 8.48 0.64
CA ILE A 44 -5.00 8.56 -0.53
C ILE A 44 -3.68 9.20 -0.11
N ASP A 45 -3.73 10.32 0.60
CA ASP A 45 -2.53 11.01 1.09
C ASP A 45 -1.72 10.13 2.04
N GLU A 46 -2.41 9.40 2.93
CA GLU A 46 -1.80 8.40 3.81
C GLU A 46 -1.06 7.32 3.00
N ALA A 47 -1.70 6.77 1.97
CA ALA A 47 -1.11 5.73 1.13
C ALA A 47 0.10 6.25 0.33
N ILE A 48 0.02 7.45 -0.26
CA ILE A 48 1.14 8.08 -0.97
C ILE A 48 2.33 8.24 -0.04
N GLY A 49 2.12 8.72 1.20
CA GLY A 49 3.19 8.89 2.18
C GLY A 49 3.87 7.56 2.57
N ARG A 50 3.09 6.48 2.73
CA ARG A 50 3.62 5.14 3.02
C ARG A 50 4.38 4.55 1.85
N ILE A 51 3.84 4.66 0.64
CA ILE A 51 4.46 4.20 -0.59
C ILE A 51 5.81 4.90 -0.77
N GLY A 52 5.84 6.23 -0.65
CA GLY A 52 7.08 7.02 -0.77
C GLY A 52 8.15 6.64 0.26
N ARG A 53 7.74 6.27 1.48
CA ARG A 53 8.65 5.78 2.53
C ARG A 53 9.33 4.46 2.16
N HIS A 54 8.61 3.54 1.50
CA HIS A 54 9.09 2.17 1.25
C HIS A 54 9.67 1.95 -0.15
N LEU A 55 9.43 2.86 -1.10
CA LEU A 55 9.98 2.78 -2.47
C LEU A 55 11.44 3.21 -2.58
N ASN A 56 11.89 4.14 -1.73
CA ASN A 56 13.23 4.74 -1.77
C ASN A 56 14.14 4.31 -0.60
N ALA A 57 13.73 3.27 0.14
CA ALA A 57 14.42 2.80 1.35
C ALA A 57 15.26 1.55 1.09
#